data_AF-A0A6V7URW0-F1
#
_entry.id   AF-A0A6V7URW0-F1
#
_cell.length_a   1.000
_cell.length_b   1.000
_cell.length_c   1.000
_cell.angle_alpha   90.00
_cell.angle_beta   90.00
_cell.angle_gamma   90.00
#
_symmetry.space_group_name_H-M   'P 1'
#
loop_
_entity.id
_entity.type
_entity.pdbx_description
1 polymer ?
#
loop_
_entity_poly.entity_id
_entity_poly.type
_entity_poly.pdbx_seq_one_letter_code
_entity_poly.pdbx_strand_id
1 'polypeptide(L)'
;MAAVMICELEKKVGPCKASIPRWWYDNGECKKFRYGGCKGNDNNFKTLEECQKTCNNNVCDLEKDPGPCDALFPRWWYDKGECKVNWNS
;
A
#
# COMPACT_ATOMS: atom_id res chain seq x y z
N MET A 1 -4.46 8.53 9.97
CA MET A 1 -4.46 7.15 10.49
C MET A 1 -5.68 6.41 9.92
N ALA A 2 -5.56 5.80 8.73
CA ALA A 2 -6.67 5.06 8.11
C ALA A 2 -6.20 4.03 7.06
N ALA A 3 -5.07 4.29 6.36
CA ALA A 3 -4.58 3.42 5.30
C ALA A 3 -4.06 2.06 5.80
N VAL A 4 -3.40 2.00 6.97
CA VAL A 4 -2.77 0.77 7.49
C VAL A 4 -3.79 -0.34 7.70
N MET A 5 -4.98 -0.04 8.25
CA MET A 5 -5.98 -1.08 8.52
C MET A 5 -6.64 -1.65 7.25
N ILE A 6 -6.80 -0.87 6.17
CA ILE A 6 -7.43 -1.37 4.94
C ILE A 6 -6.55 -2.44 4.28
N CYS A 7 -5.24 -2.19 4.25
CA CYS A 7 -4.28 -2.98 3.50
C CYS A 7 -3.92 -4.31 4.20
N GLU A 8 -4.27 -4.46 5.47
CA GLU A 8 -4.09 -5.70 6.24
C GLU A 8 -5.30 -6.65 6.14
N LEU A 9 -6.43 -6.19 5.58
CA LEU A 9 -7.62 -7.03 5.44
C LEU A 9 -7.43 -8.09 4.35
N GLU A 10 -7.89 -9.32 4.58
CA GLU A 10 -7.95 -10.32 3.52
C GLU A 10 -8.95 -9.94 2.43
N LYS A 11 -8.73 -10.40 1.19
CA LYS A 11 -9.75 -10.28 0.12
C LYS A 11 -11.10 -10.87 0.53
N LYS A 12 -12.18 -10.16 0.21
CA LYS A 12 -13.55 -10.65 0.47
C LYS A 12 -14.39 -10.69 -0.81
N VAL A 13 -14.69 -11.91 -1.27
CA VAL A 13 -15.55 -12.14 -2.46
C VAL A 13 -16.99 -11.73 -2.18
N GLY A 14 -17.50 -12.02 -0.99
CA GLY A 14 -18.90 -11.81 -0.62
C GLY A 14 -19.84 -12.88 -1.20
N PRO A 15 -21.13 -12.89 -0.80
CA PRO A 15 -22.06 -13.98 -1.12
C PRO A 15 -22.76 -13.85 -2.48
N CYS A 16 -22.69 -12.68 -3.12
CA CYS A 16 -23.27 -12.48 -4.45
C CYS A 16 -22.47 -13.23 -5.52
N LYS A 17 -23.13 -13.56 -6.65
CA LYS A 17 -22.59 -14.46 -7.69
C LYS A 17 -22.02 -13.75 -8.92
N ALA A 18 -21.82 -12.44 -8.87
CA ALA A 18 -21.14 -11.74 -9.97
C ALA A 18 -19.65 -12.13 -10.01
N SER A 19 -18.98 -11.91 -11.15
CA SER A 19 -17.53 -12.18 -11.29
C SER A 19 -16.81 -10.90 -11.71
N ILE A 20 -16.68 -9.97 -10.77
CA ILE A 20 -16.15 -8.63 -11.06
C ILE A 20 -14.64 -8.63 -10.79
N PRO A 21 -13.78 -8.36 -11.79
CA PRO A 21 -12.34 -8.23 -11.54
C PRO A 21 -12.06 -7.02 -10.66
N ARG A 22 -11.34 -7.24 -9.56
CA ARG A 22 -10.92 -6.22 -8.60
C ARG A 22 -9.48 -6.48 -8.15
N TRP A 23 -8.90 -5.51 -7.47
CA TRP A 23 -7.56 -5.58 -6.90
C TRP A 23 -7.63 -5.56 -5.39
N TRP A 24 -6.78 -6.32 -4.73
CA TRP A 24 -6.59 -6.30 -3.29
C TRP A 24 -5.10 -6.32 -2.99
N TYR A 25 -4.70 -5.73 -1.87
CA TYR A 25 -3.33 -5.71 -1.41
C TYR A 25 -3.04 -6.92 -0.52
N ASP A 26 -1.90 -7.57 -0.76
CA ASP A 26 -1.45 -8.75 -0.04
C ASP A 26 0.08 -8.77 0.01
N ASN A 27 0.65 -8.67 1.21
CA ASN A 27 2.09 -8.81 1.49
C ASN A 27 3.00 -8.01 0.54
N GLY A 28 2.77 -6.70 0.42
CA GLY A 28 3.63 -5.85 -0.42
C GLY A 28 3.11 -5.64 -1.84
N GLU A 29 2.11 -6.40 -2.28
CA GLU A 29 1.71 -6.44 -3.69
C GLU A 29 0.20 -6.32 -3.89
N CYS A 30 -0.20 -5.57 -4.91
CA CYS A 30 -1.58 -5.52 -5.37
C CYS A 30 -1.87 -6.64 -6.36
N LYS A 31 -2.75 -7.57 -5.97
CA LYS A 31 -3.11 -8.77 -6.73
C LYS A 31 -4.55 -8.70 -7.23
N LYS A 32 -4.85 -9.38 -8.33
CA LYS A 32 -6.23 -9.48 -8.86
C LYS A 32 -7.04 -10.53 -8.09
N PHE A 33 -8.33 -10.26 -7.88
CA PHE A 33 -9.30 -11.24 -7.40
C PHE A 33 -10.68 -11.02 -8.04
N ARG A 34 -11.60 -11.97 -7.85
CA ARG A 34 -12.99 -11.87 -8.31
C ARG A 34 -13.89 -11.49 -7.14
N TYR A 35 -14.55 -10.35 -7.26
CA TYR A 35 -15.53 -9.87 -6.30
C TYR A 35 -16.94 -10.30 -6.74
N GLY A 36 -17.70 -10.84 -5.78
CA GLY A 36 -19.07 -11.34 -5.94
C GLY A 36 -20.11 -10.26 -6.21
N GLY A 37 -19.76 -8.99 -6.00
CA GLY A 37 -20.63 -7.82 -6.28
C GLY A 37 -21.36 -7.27 -5.07
N CYS A 38 -21.32 -7.93 -3.90
CA CYS A 38 -21.88 -7.39 -2.66
C CYS A 38 -21.11 -7.86 -1.41
N LYS A 39 -21.23 -7.10 -0.31
CA LYS A 39 -20.70 -7.43 1.03
C LYS A 39 -19.20 -7.80 1.04
N GLY A 40 -18.39 -7.11 0.23
CA GLY A 40 -16.94 -7.12 0.31
C GLY A 40 -16.41 -6.39 1.55
N ASN A 41 -15.14 -6.04 1.53
CA ASN A 41 -14.49 -5.12 2.47
C ASN A 41 -13.70 -4.06 1.70
N ASP A 42 -13.01 -3.17 2.42
CA ASP A 42 -12.36 -2.00 1.83
C ASP A 42 -11.05 -2.33 1.09
N ASN A 43 -10.46 -3.52 1.30
CA ASN A 43 -9.36 -4.02 0.47
C ASN A 43 -9.86 -4.53 -0.88
N ASN A 44 -10.51 -3.64 -1.64
CA ASN A 44 -11.19 -3.92 -2.89
C ASN A 44 -11.17 -2.70 -3.81
N PHE A 45 -10.16 -2.64 -4.67
CA PHE A 45 -9.89 -1.52 -5.55
C PHE A 45 -10.28 -1.84 -6.99
N LYS A 46 -10.69 -0.82 -7.76
CA LYS A 46 -11.07 -0.96 -9.17
C LYS A 46 -9.85 -1.08 -10.06
N THR A 47 -8.76 -0.41 -9.72
CA THR A 47 -7.54 -0.37 -10.52
C THR A 47 -6.31 -0.74 -9.69
N LEU A 48 -5.24 -1.14 -10.38
CA LEU A 48 -3.94 -1.39 -9.76
C LEU A 48 -3.39 -0.12 -9.08
N GLU A 49 -3.50 1.01 -9.77
CA GLU A 49 -3.03 2.31 -9.28
C GLU A 49 -3.73 2.72 -7.97
N GLU A 50 -5.04 2.53 -7.87
CA GLU A 50 -5.81 2.84 -6.66
C GLU A 50 -5.34 1.98 -5.47
N CYS A 51 -5.11 0.69 -5.71
CA CYS A 51 -4.56 -0.22 -4.71
C CYS A 51 -3.15 0.21 -4.28
N GLN A 52 -2.26 0.49 -5.24
CA GLN A 52 -0.88 0.87 -4.95
C GLN A 52 -0.82 2.20 -4.21
N LYS A 53 -1.59 3.20 -4.64
CA LYS A 53 -1.63 4.51 -3.97
C LYS A 53 -2.18 4.42 -2.55
N THR A 54 -3.08 3.47 -2.29
CA THR A 54 -3.68 3.29 -0.96
C THR A 54 -2.77 2.48 -0.03
N CYS A 55 -2.14 1.42 -0.54
CA CYS A 55 -1.48 0.41 0.29
C CYS A 55 0.03 0.31 0.09
N ASN A 56 0.53 0.68 -1.08
CA ASN A 56 1.95 0.72 -1.35
C ASN A 56 2.52 2.07 -0.93
N ASN A 57 2.43 2.37 0.37
CA ASN A 57 3.23 3.44 0.96
C ASN A 57 4.67 2.99 0.89
N ASN A 58 5.40 3.49 -0.10
CA ASN A 58 6.83 3.27 -0.19
C ASN A 58 7.44 3.73 1.13
N VAL A 59 8.09 2.84 1.87
CA VAL A 59 8.72 3.18 3.16
C VAL A 59 9.79 4.26 2.96
N CYS A 60 10.40 4.29 1.78
CA CYS A 60 11.33 5.35 1.37
C CYS A 60 10.65 6.72 1.23
N ASP A 61 9.32 6.75 1.14
CA ASP A 61 8.54 7.97 1.08
C ASP A 61 8.05 8.49 2.44
N LEU A 62 8.39 7.82 3.54
CA LEU A 62 8.03 8.31 4.86
C LEU A 62 8.99 9.41 5.29
N GLU A 63 8.48 10.39 6.03
CA GLU A 63 9.34 11.36 6.72
C GLU A 63 10.14 10.65 7.81
N LYS A 64 11.35 11.16 8.10
CA LYS A 64 12.14 10.63 9.21
C LYS A 64 11.41 10.85 10.52
N ASP A 65 11.21 9.78 11.28
CA ASP A 65 10.61 9.82 12.61
C ASP A 65 11.64 9.35 13.65
N PRO A 66 12.19 10.25 14.49
CA PRO A 66 13.11 9.88 15.57
C PRO A 66 12.41 9.13 16.72
N GLY A 67 11.07 9.13 16.76
CA GLY A 67 10.28 8.60 17.85
C GLY A 67 10.29 9.49 19.11
N PRO A 68 9.56 9.08 20.16
CA PRO A 68 9.34 9.89 21.36
C PRO A 68 10.41 9.75 22.45
N CYS A 69 11.44 8.91 22.24
CA CYS A 69 12.46 8.60 23.25
C CYS A 69 13.77 9.35 22.97
N ASP A 70 14.47 9.78 24.01
CA ASP A 70 15.70 10.61 23.89
C ASP A 70 16.99 9.83 23.59
N ALA A 71 16.92 8.50 23.48
CA ALA A 71 18.08 7.67 23.25
C ALA A 71 18.60 7.81 21.81
N LEU A 72 19.91 8.04 21.65
CA LEU A 72 20.55 8.24 20.35
C LEU A 72 21.03 6.91 19.77
N PHE A 73 20.26 6.37 18.83
CA PHE A 73 20.63 5.20 18.04
C PHE A 73 20.85 5.60 16.59
N PRO A 74 22.07 5.45 16.02
CA PRO A 74 22.28 5.72 14.61
C PRO A 74 21.46 4.75 13.75
N ARG A 75 20.64 5.29 12.86
CA ARG A 75 19.83 4.56 11.88
C ARG A 75 19.87 5.28 10.53
N TRP A 76 19.45 4.57 9.48
CA TRP A 76 19.46 5.07 8.11
C TRP A 76 18.02 5.35 7.64
N TRP A 77 17.87 6.35 6.78
CA TRP A 77 16.63 6.69 6.09
C TRP A 77 16.94 7.07 4.64
N TYR A 78 15.91 7.14 3.80
CA TYR A 78 16.04 7.58 2.42
C TYR A 78 15.69 9.06 2.29
N ASP A 79 16.52 9.86 1.61
CA ASP A 79 16.24 11.26 1.33
C ASP A 79 15.45 11.38 0.00
N LYS A 80 14.21 11.86 0.09
CA LYS A 80 13.36 12.16 -1.08
C LYS A 80 13.96 13.29 -1.92
N GLY A 81 14.84 12.96 -2.86
CA GLY A 81 15.38 13.95 -3.79
C GLY A 81 16.63 13.56 -4.57
N GLU A 82 17.30 12.47 -4.25
CA GLU A 82 18.62 12.17 -4.84
C GLU A 82 18.65 11.02 -5.85
N CYS A 83 17.50 10.59 -6.40
CA CYS A 83 17.50 9.89 -7.70
C CYS A 83 17.61 10.92 -8.84
N LYS A 84 18.65 11.75 -8.82
CA LYS A 84 19.11 12.45 -10.01
C LYS A 84 20.21 11.58 -10.60
N VAL A 85 19.87 10.78 -11.60
CA VAL A 85 20.88 10.27 -12.53
C VAL A 85 21.51 11.48 -13.22
N ASN A 86 22.53 12.06 -12.62
CA ASN A 86 23.42 12.97 -13.33
C ASN A 86 24.29 12.11 -14.25
N TRP A 87 23.71 11.61 -15.34
CA TRP A 87 24.49 11.16 -16.48
C TRP A 87 24.85 12.39 -17.31
N ASN A 88 25.90 13.09 -16.88
CA ASN A 88 26.58 14.04 -17.75
C ASN A 88 27.93 13.41 -18.13
N SER A 89 28.01 13.00 -19.40
CA SER A 89 29.28 12.81 -20.12
C SER A 89 30.06 14.12 -20.22
#